data_AF-Q5LMV9-F1
#
_entry.id   AF-Q5LMV9-F1
#
_cell.length_a   1.000
_cell.length_b   1.000
_cell.length_c   1.000
_cell.angle_alpha   90.00
_cell.angle_beta   90.00
_cell.angle_gamma   90.00
#
_symmetry.space_group_name_H-M   'P 1'
#
loop_
_entity.id
_entity.type
_entity.pdbx_description
1 polymer ?
#
loop_
_entity_poly.entity_id
_entity_poly.type
_entity_poly.pdbx_seq_one_letter_code
_entity_poly.pdbx_strand_id
1 'polypeptide(L)'
;MSVLWPASSRAVVMGQTCAHPARTSNIAPLLSDIRPAIALRLLNILGSGRRMQSMRQLSKTLAVLALIAAPASAGAAECYADYKAKQEQPLRLHYGVMQVSSCSAGQAAPEVAARLQAAGWTLLNVLSVFGPEGLDQRKADAGPYFLRF
;
A
#
# COMPACT_ATOMS: atom_id res chain seq x y z
N MET A 1 -48.03 -15.34 -26.64
CA MET A 1 -47.87 -13.98 -26.08
C MET A 1 -46.56 -13.41 -26.59
N SER A 2 -46.66 -12.40 -27.45
CA SER A 2 -45.52 -11.77 -28.14
C SER A 2 -44.81 -10.82 -27.19
N VAL A 3 -43.50 -11.02 -26.99
CA VAL A 3 -42.65 -10.10 -26.23
C VAL A 3 -41.97 -9.18 -27.24
N LEU A 4 -42.46 -7.93 -27.33
CA LEU A 4 -41.86 -6.88 -28.13
C LEU A 4 -40.56 -6.40 -27.45
N TRP A 5 -39.44 -6.54 -28.16
CA TRP A 5 -38.19 -5.84 -27.89
C TRP A 5 -38.24 -4.47 -28.58
N PRO A 6 -37.76 -3.39 -27.96
CA PRO A 6 -37.24 -2.26 -28.71
C PRO A 6 -35.72 -2.23 -28.64
N ALA A 7 -35.11 -2.36 -29.80
CA ALA A 7 -33.78 -1.84 -30.09
C ALA A 7 -33.88 -0.29 -30.14
N SER A 8 -32.90 0.41 -29.57
CA SER A 8 -32.66 1.81 -29.94
C SER A 8 -31.17 2.13 -29.91
N SER A 9 -30.77 2.82 -30.97
CA SER A 9 -29.43 2.89 -31.55
C SER A 9 -28.58 4.02 -30.99
N ARG A 10 -27.26 3.87 -31.15
CA ARG A 10 -26.20 4.88 -30.90
C ARG A 10 -26.30 6.12 -31.81
N ALA A 11 -25.89 7.27 -31.28
CA ALA A 11 -25.13 8.37 -31.93
C ALA A 11 -24.53 9.24 -30.80
N VAL A 12 -23.21 9.31 -30.54
CA VAL A 12 -22.07 9.96 -31.24
C VAL A 12 -22.16 11.50 -31.32
N VAL A 13 -21.33 12.11 -30.45
CA VAL A 13 -20.44 13.28 -30.61
C VAL A 13 -21.05 14.65 -30.92
N MET A 14 -20.78 15.63 -30.03
CA MET A 14 -20.55 17.04 -30.43
C MET A 14 -19.85 17.84 -29.31
N GLY A 15 -18.77 18.56 -29.65
CA GLY A 15 -18.24 19.74 -28.93
C GLY A 15 -17.09 19.47 -27.94
N GLN A 16 -15.83 19.43 -28.34
CA GLN A 16 -14.91 20.58 -28.53
C GLN A 16 -14.79 21.49 -27.30
N THR A 17 -13.61 21.51 -26.66
CA THR A 17 -12.63 22.61 -26.80
C THR A 17 -11.36 22.30 -25.99
N CYS A 18 -10.20 22.42 -26.66
CA CYS A 18 -8.88 22.41 -26.05
C CYS A 18 -8.59 23.81 -25.50
N ALA A 19 -8.13 23.93 -24.25
CA ALA A 19 -7.51 25.16 -23.77
C ALA A 19 -6.51 24.89 -22.62
N HIS A 20 -5.25 24.67 -22.97
CA HIS A 20 -4.08 25.17 -22.24
C HIS A 20 -3.28 25.95 -23.30
N PRO A 21 -2.54 27.05 -23.00
CA PRO A 21 -1.85 27.35 -21.74
C PRO A 21 -1.97 28.82 -21.28
N ALA A 22 -1.56 29.13 -20.04
CA ALA A 22 -1.10 30.46 -19.70
C ALA A 22 0.15 30.38 -18.82
N ARG A 23 1.16 31.10 -19.31
CA ARG A 23 2.57 31.12 -18.93
C ARG A 23 2.79 32.08 -17.76
N THR A 24 3.80 31.73 -16.96
CA THR A 24 4.55 32.51 -15.95
C THR A 24 4.70 34.02 -16.22
N SER A 25 4.54 34.82 -15.16
CA SER A 25 5.27 36.05 -14.78
C SER A 25 4.63 36.51 -13.45
N ASN A 26 5.30 36.97 -12.38
CA ASN A 26 6.08 38.21 -12.23
C ASN A 26 6.91 38.08 -10.92
N ILE A 27 8.24 37.95 -10.98
CA ILE A 27 9.24 39.01 -10.72
C ILE A 27 9.03 39.74 -9.39
N ALA A 28 9.88 39.40 -8.43
CA ALA A 28 10.14 40.16 -7.20
C ALA A 28 10.70 41.56 -7.53
N PRO A 29 10.49 42.56 -6.65
CA PRO A 29 11.63 42.98 -5.83
C PRO A 29 11.23 43.41 -4.42
N LEU A 30 12.01 43.02 -3.42
CA LEU A 30 12.31 43.92 -2.30
C LEU A 30 13.70 43.57 -1.75
N LEU A 31 14.68 44.29 -2.32
CA LEU A 31 15.99 44.52 -1.74
C LEU A 31 15.81 45.25 -0.41
N SER A 32 16.36 44.69 0.68
CA SER A 32 16.84 45.51 1.79
C SER A 32 18.36 45.34 1.85
N ASP A 33 19.03 46.38 1.37
CA ASP A 33 20.47 46.60 1.42
C ASP A 33 20.78 47.28 2.77
N ILE A 34 21.52 46.60 3.64
CA ILE A 34 22.28 47.24 4.73
C ILE A 34 23.70 46.65 4.66
N ARG A 35 24.57 47.31 3.89
CA ARG A 35 26.04 47.09 3.91
C ARG A 35 26.67 47.75 5.17
N PRO A 36 28.00 47.73 5.35
CA PRO A 36 28.71 46.79 6.24
C PRO A 36 29.46 47.52 7.38
N ALA A 37 29.41 47.02 8.61
CA ALA A 37 30.32 47.48 9.65
C ALA A 37 31.63 46.67 9.57
N ILE A 38 32.66 47.34 9.07
CA ILE A 38 34.04 46.90 8.96
C ILE A 38 34.66 46.64 10.34
N ALA A 39 35.39 45.52 10.40
CA ALA A 39 36.54 45.18 11.23
C ALA A 39 36.83 45.95 12.54
N LEU A 40 36.87 45.19 13.65
CA LEU A 40 38.05 45.22 14.50
C LEU A 40 38.60 43.80 14.71
N ARG A 41 39.78 43.58 14.14
CA ARG A 41 40.70 42.50 14.50
C ARG A 41 41.15 42.69 15.94
N LEU A 42 41.13 41.64 16.74
CA LEU A 42 42.29 41.29 17.58
C LEU A 42 42.38 39.77 17.72
N LEU A 43 43.42 39.21 17.09
CA LEU A 43 43.92 37.86 17.31
C LEU A 43 44.32 37.69 18.78
N ASN A 44 44.09 36.50 19.34
CA ASN A 44 45.15 35.90 20.14
C ASN A 44 45.21 34.38 19.92
N ILE A 45 46.30 33.95 19.29
CA ILE A 45 46.67 32.55 19.03
C ILE A 45 47.66 32.15 20.12
N LEU A 46 47.37 31.07 20.85
CA LEU A 46 48.33 30.18 21.52
C LEU A 46 47.62 28.81 21.54
N GLY A 47 47.85 27.92 20.58
CA GLY A 47 49.01 27.03 20.64
C GLY A 47 48.75 25.88 21.61
N SER A 48 48.01 24.85 21.19
CA SER A 48 48.11 23.53 21.81
C SER A 48 47.71 22.45 20.83
N GLY A 49 48.71 21.93 20.14
CA GLY A 49 48.60 20.66 19.46
C GLY A 49 48.52 19.52 20.47
N ARG A 50 47.62 18.58 20.22
CA ARG A 50 47.74 17.12 20.49
C ARG A 50 46.49 16.49 19.89
N ARG A 51 46.68 15.81 18.76
CA ARG A 51 46.93 14.37 18.69
C ARG A 51 45.60 13.64 18.59
N MET A 52 45.29 13.26 17.35
CA MET A 52 44.37 12.17 17.02
C MET A 52 44.73 10.97 17.90
N GLN A 53 43.89 10.64 18.88
CA GLN A 53 43.95 9.36 19.58
C GLN A 53 42.61 8.65 19.40
N SER A 54 42.75 7.55 18.67
CA SER A 54 41.78 6.52 18.35
C SER A 54 41.14 5.90 19.60
N MET A 55 39.80 5.79 19.56
CA MET A 55 38.96 4.63 19.91
C MET A 55 39.19 3.86 21.23
N ARG A 56 38.04 3.57 21.89
CA ARG A 56 37.75 2.56 22.94
C ARG A 56 37.93 3.05 24.39
N GLN A 57 36.84 3.43 25.06
CA GLN A 57 36.09 2.53 25.95
C GLN A 57 34.91 3.26 26.64
N LEU A 58 33.75 2.60 26.54
CA LEU A 58 32.54 2.65 27.38
C LEU A 58 32.59 3.58 28.61
N SER A 59 31.58 4.45 28.78
CA SER A 59 30.48 4.20 29.73
C SER A 59 29.44 5.34 29.87
N LYS A 60 28.20 4.97 29.51
CA LYS A 60 26.93 5.19 30.23
C LYS A 60 26.17 6.54 30.08
N THR A 61 24.86 6.35 29.83
CA THR A 61 23.72 7.29 29.89
C THR A 61 23.64 8.24 28.68
N LEU A 62 22.61 8.20 27.84
CA LEU A 62 21.19 8.26 28.18
C LEU A 62 20.37 7.47 27.14
N ALA A 63 19.62 6.48 27.62
CA ALA A 63 18.64 5.75 26.82
C ALA A 63 17.50 6.71 26.43
N VAL A 64 17.44 7.11 25.17
CA VAL A 64 16.19 7.63 24.59
C VAL A 64 15.41 6.42 24.12
N LEU A 65 14.46 6.01 24.96
CA LEU A 65 13.44 5.03 24.64
C LEU A 65 12.58 5.63 23.52
N ALA A 66 12.95 5.38 22.26
CA ALA A 66 12.09 5.69 21.13
C ALA A 66 10.86 4.77 21.25
N LEU A 67 9.78 5.35 21.75
CA LEU A 67 8.46 4.71 21.81
C LEU A 67 8.08 4.38 20.36
N ILE A 68 8.26 3.12 19.98
CA ILE A 68 7.81 2.62 18.69
C ILE A 68 6.28 2.64 18.77
N ALA A 69 5.66 3.70 18.25
CA ALA A 69 4.24 3.68 17.92
C ALA A 69 4.07 2.64 16.81
N ALA A 70 3.85 1.38 17.20
CA ALA A 70 3.35 0.39 16.28
C ALA A 70 2.01 0.94 15.74
N PRO A 71 1.77 0.90 14.42
CA PRO A 71 0.42 1.14 13.94
C PRO A 71 -0.44 0.05 14.57
N ALA A 72 -1.25 0.42 15.55
CA ALA A 72 -2.38 -0.39 15.92
C ALA A 72 -3.26 -0.40 14.67
N SER A 73 -3.20 -1.48 13.90
CA SER A 73 -4.21 -1.78 12.90
C SER A 73 -5.53 -1.82 13.65
N ALA A 74 -6.21 -0.66 13.72
CA ALA A 74 -7.55 -0.56 14.25
C ALA A 74 -8.35 -1.61 13.49
N GLY A 75 -8.84 -2.62 14.22
CA GLY A 75 -9.35 -3.87 13.66
C GLY A 75 -10.39 -3.60 12.59
N ALA A 76 -9.94 -3.55 11.33
CA ALA A 76 -10.82 -3.88 10.22
C ALA A 76 -11.30 -5.30 10.50
N ALA A 77 -12.59 -5.55 10.29
CA ALA A 77 -13.08 -6.91 10.37
C ALA A 77 -12.31 -7.75 9.36
N GLU A 78 -11.44 -8.64 9.85
CA GLU A 78 -10.65 -9.53 9.01
C GLU A 78 -11.60 -10.56 8.41
N CYS A 79 -11.91 -10.40 7.13
CA CYS A 79 -12.81 -11.30 6.41
C CYS A 79 -12.00 -12.35 5.68
N TYR A 80 -12.44 -13.60 5.73
CA TYR A 80 -11.81 -14.72 5.05
C TYR A 80 -12.83 -15.41 4.18
N ALA A 81 -12.41 -15.83 2.99
CA ALA A 81 -13.22 -16.61 2.08
C ALA A 81 -12.59 -17.98 1.89
N ASP A 82 -13.37 -19.04 2.06
CA ASP A 82 -12.97 -20.38 1.64
C ASP A 82 -13.54 -20.71 0.27
N TYR A 83 -12.72 -21.35 -0.54
CA TYR A 83 -13.01 -21.52 -1.96
C TYR A 83 -12.47 -22.84 -2.49
N LYS A 84 -13.00 -23.21 -3.65
CA LYS A 84 -12.49 -24.30 -4.48
C LYS A 84 -12.00 -23.72 -5.80
N ALA A 85 -10.84 -24.18 -6.25
CA ALA A 85 -10.26 -23.74 -7.50
C ALA A 85 -9.67 -24.90 -8.30
N LYS A 86 -9.54 -24.69 -9.61
CA LYS A 86 -8.97 -25.64 -10.55
C LYS A 86 -7.89 -25.03 -11.40
N GLN A 87 -6.90 -25.81 -11.79
CA GLN A 87 -5.93 -25.46 -12.83
C GLN A 87 -6.04 -26.53 -13.91
N GLU A 88 -6.16 -26.10 -15.16
CA GLU A 88 -6.21 -27.00 -16.30
C GLU A 88 -4.78 -27.33 -16.73
N GLN A 89 -4.52 -28.60 -17.06
CA GLN A 89 -3.31 -29.10 -17.74
C GLN A 89 -1.96 -28.92 -16.98
N PRO A 90 -1.60 -29.85 -16.07
CA PRO A 90 -2.38 -31.01 -15.63
C PRO A 90 -3.56 -30.57 -14.76
N LEU A 91 -4.68 -31.30 -14.84
CA LEU A 91 -5.85 -30.99 -14.04
C LEU A 91 -5.51 -31.10 -12.55
N ARG A 92 -5.57 -29.97 -11.84
CA ARG A 92 -5.38 -29.89 -10.39
C ARG A 92 -6.59 -29.23 -9.77
N LEU A 93 -7.05 -29.78 -8.66
CA LEU A 93 -8.10 -29.19 -7.83
C LEU A 93 -7.50 -28.90 -6.46
N HIS A 94 -7.91 -27.79 -5.86
CA HIS A 94 -7.60 -27.56 -4.46
C HIS A 94 -8.68 -26.76 -3.75
N TYR A 95 -8.67 -26.93 -2.43
CA TYR A 95 -9.35 -26.08 -1.48
C TYR A 95 -8.33 -25.07 -0.93
N GLY A 96 -8.80 -23.88 -0.60
CA GLY A 96 -7.97 -22.85 0.01
C GLY A 96 -8.80 -21.86 0.80
N VAL A 97 -8.10 -21.09 1.62
CA VAL A 97 -8.65 -19.96 2.37
C VAL A 97 -7.80 -18.76 2.05
N MET A 98 -8.41 -17.62 1.78
CA MET A 98 -7.69 -16.36 1.64
C MET A 98 -8.41 -15.24 2.38
N GLN A 99 -7.64 -14.27 2.84
CA GLN A 99 -8.19 -13.03 3.37
C GLN A 99 -8.77 -12.21 2.23
N VAL A 100 -9.95 -11.63 2.43
CA VAL A 100 -10.64 -10.78 1.46
C VAL A 100 -10.97 -9.44 2.07
N SER A 101 -11.09 -8.42 1.23
CA SER A 101 -11.41 -7.05 1.68
C SER A 101 -12.87 -6.88 2.15
N SER A 102 -13.77 -7.76 1.72
CA SER A 102 -15.20 -7.68 2.01
C SER A 102 -15.74 -8.97 2.62
N CYS A 103 -16.51 -8.84 3.70
CA CYS A 103 -17.21 -9.95 4.34
C CYS A 103 -18.46 -10.41 3.56
N SER A 104 -18.81 -9.76 2.44
CA SER A 104 -19.93 -10.17 1.60
C SER A 104 -19.46 -11.14 0.52
N ALA A 105 -20.05 -12.33 0.45
CA ALA A 105 -19.71 -13.35 -0.54
C ALA A 105 -19.76 -12.85 -2.00
N GLY A 106 -20.75 -12.03 -2.34
CA GLY A 106 -20.88 -11.47 -3.69
C GLY A 106 -19.74 -10.51 -4.06
N GLN A 107 -19.20 -9.79 -3.07
CA GLN A 107 -18.09 -8.85 -3.28
C GLN A 107 -16.73 -9.54 -3.15
N ALA A 108 -16.63 -10.62 -2.36
CA ALA A 108 -15.42 -11.41 -2.19
C ALA A 108 -15.07 -12.24 -3.43
N ALA A 109 -16.08 -12.84 -4.10
CA ALA A 109 -15.87 -13.69 -5.28
C ALA A 109 -15.02 -13.08 -6.41
N PRO A 110 -15.26 -11.83 -6.89
CA PRO A 110 -14.42 -11.24 -7.93
C PRO A 110 -12.97 -10.98 -7.47
N GLU A 111 -12.76 -10.62 -6.21
CA GLU A 111 -11.42 -10.44 -5.63
C GLU A 111 -10.66 -11.78 -5.60
N VAL A 112 -11.31 -12.82 -5.07
CA VAL A 112 -10.78 -14.19 -5.00
C VAL A 112 -10.44 -14.69 -6.39
N ALA A 113 -11.33 -14.52 -7.36
CA ALA A 113 -11.10 -14.92 -8.74
C ALA A 113 -9.87 -14.21 -9.34
N ALA A 114 -9.75 -12.89 -9.17
CA ALA A 114 -8.63 -12.13 -9.72
C ALA A 114 -7.27 -12.60 -9.18
N ARG A 115 -7.18 -12.84 -7.86
CA ARG A 115 -5.94 -13.31 -7.20
C ARG A 115 -5.54 -14.72 -7.63
N LEU A 116 -6.52 -15.62 -7.75
CA LEU A 116 -6.29 -16.98 -8.23
C LEU A 116 -5.85 -17.00 -9.69
N GLN A 117 -6.48 -16.19 -10.55
CA GLN A 117 -6.13 -16.11 -11.98
C GLN A 117 -4.69 -15.64 -12.17
N ALA A 118 -4.19 -14.72 -11.35
CA ALA A 118 -2.80 -14.29 -11.38
C ALA A 118 -1.80 -15.44 -11.10
N ALA A 119 -2.25 -16.50 -10.43
CA ALA A 119 -1.47 -17.71 -10.16
C ALA A 119 -1.82 -18.90 -11.07
N GLY A 120 -2.60 -18.67 -12.14
CA GLY A 120 -3.02 -19.71 -13.08
C GLY A 120 -4.08 -20.68 -12.53
N TRP A 121 -4.81 -20.26 -11.49
CA TRP A 121 -5.95 -20.98 -10.93
C TRP A 121 -7.26 -20.32 -11.36
N THR A 122 -8.26 -21.15 -11.64
CA THR A 122 -9.62 -20.74 -11.93
C THR A 122 -10.52 -21.03 -10.74
N LEU A 123 -11.15 -19.98 -10.21
CA LEU A 123 -12.15 -20.10 -9.15
C LEU A 123 -13.34 -20.94 -9.64
N LEU A 124 -13.69 -21.97 -8.87
CA LEU A 124 -14.88 -22.79 -9.11
C LEU A 124 -16.07 -22.29 -8.28
N ASN A 125 -15.85 -22.10 -6.98
CA ASN A 125 -16.88 -21.62 -6.08
C ASN A 125 -16.27 -21.01 -4.81
N VAL A 126 -16.90 -19.97 -4.28
CA VAL A 126 -16.70 -19.52 -2.90
C VAL A 126 -17.70 -20.27 -2.04
N LEU A 127 -17.23 -21.01 -1.03
CA LEU A 127 -18.10 -21.81 -0.17
C LEU A 127 -18.75 -20.94 0.90
N SER A 128 -17.94 -20.12 1.57
CA SER A 128 -18.40 -19.21 2.62
C SER A 128 -17.44 -18.03 2.79
N VAL A 129 -17.95 -16.99 3.45
CA VAL A 129 -17.14 -15.87 3.94
C VAL A 129 -17.37 -15.77 5.44
N PHE A 130 -16.28 -15.72 6.21
CA PHE A 130 -16.28 -15.86 7.65
C PHE A 130 -15.24 -14.95 8.32
N GLY A 131 -15.38 -14.74 9.62
CA GLY A 131 -14.46 -13.96 10.43
C GLY A 131 -13.25 -14.77 10.93
N PRO A 132 -12.33 -14.13 11.69
CA PRO A 132 -11.12 -14.78 12.19
C PRO A 132 -11.40 -16.01 13.07
N GLU A 133 -12.56 -16.10 13.70
CA GLU A 133 -12.97 -17.22 14.57
C GLU A 133 -13.09 -18.57 13.82
N GLY A 134 -13.36 -18.53 12.51
CA GLY A 134 -13.51 -19.73 11.68
C GLY A 134 -12.23 -20.18 10.97
N LEU A 135 -11.13 -19.45 11.16
CA LEU A 135 -9.92 -19.58 10.38
C LEU A 135 -9.09 -20.82 10.75
N ASP A 136 -8.82 -21.02 12.05
CA ASP A 136 -8.02 -22.17 12.53
C ASP A 136 -8.62 -23.52 12.15
N GLN A 137 -9.96 -23.63 12.17
CA GLN A 137 -10.68 -24.85 11.83
C GLN A 137 -10.47 -25.30 10.37
N ARG A 138 -10.15 -24.37 9.46
CA ARG A 138 -9.96 -24.65 8.02
C ARG A 138 -8.50 -24.78 7.60
N LYS A 139 -7.57 -24.57 8.54
CA LYS A 139 -6.13 -24.57 8.27
C LYS A 139 -5.62 -25.92 7.79
N ALA A 140 -6.07 -27.00 8.41
CA ALA A 140 -5.67 -28.35 8.04
C ALA A 140 -6.19 -28.72 6.64
N ASP A 141 -7.44 -28.41 6.33
CA ASP A 141 -8.05 -28.68 5.02
C ASP A 141 -7.42 -27.87 3.88
N ALA A 142 -7.09 -26.60 4.13
CA ALA A 142 -6.47 -25.73 3.14
C ALA A 142 -4.99 -26.07 2.90
N GLY A 143 -4.31 -26.65 3.89
CA GLY A 143 -2.91 -27.09 3.80
C GLY A 143 -1.99 -26.03 3.19
N PRO A 144 -1.34 -26.30 2.04
CA PRO A 144 -0.39 -25.37 1.41
C PRO A 144 -1.05 -24.14 0.76
N TYR A 145 -2.39 -24.07 0.72
CA TYR A 145 -3.14 -22.96 0.14
C TYR A 145 -3.86 -22.11 1.21
N PHE A 146 -3.52 -22.32 2.48
CA PHE A 146 -3.99 -21.49 3.58
C PHE A 146 -3.32 -20.12 3.54
N LEU A 147 -4.11 -19.06 3.32
CA LEU A 147 -3.71 -17.65 3.24
C LEU A 147 -2.57 -17.36 2.25
N ARG A 148 -2.45 -18.18 1.20
CA ARG A 148 -1.33 -18.10 0.26
C ARG A 148 -1.53 -17.06 -0.84
N PHE A 149 -2.74 -16.97 -1.36
CA PHE A 149 -3.09 -16.08 -2.48
C PHE A 149 -3.71 -14.84 -1.93
#